data_AF-A0A7W0JWQ5-F1
#
_entry.id   AF-A0A7W0JWQ5-F1
#
_cell.length_a   1.000
_cell.length_b   1.000
_cell.length_c   1.000
_cell.angle_alpha   90.00
_cell.angle_beta   90.00
_cell.angle_gamma   90.00
#
_symmetry.space_group_name_H-M   'P 1'
#
loop_
_entity.id
_entity.type
_entity.pdbx_description
1 polymer ?
#
loop_
_entity_poly.entity_id
_entity_poly.type
_entity_poly.pdbx_seq_one_letter_code
_entity_poly.pdbx_strand_id
1 'polypeptide(L)'
;MPTSQPFWTPFAGLRSVEIRHLQWQHIDFINGTIDIRRSKTAAGRRLLSMNSICRDTLLQLREQATLINATDPEHYLFPAYVMNQADPTKPMKSWRSAWRSIRK
;
A
#
# COMPACT_ATOMS: atom_id res chain seq x y z
N MET A 1 -14.00 0.18 -26.04
CA MET A 1 -13.19 1.41 -25.90
C MET A 1 -12.63 1.43 -24.47
N PRO A 2 -11.36 1.09 -24.23
CA PRO A 2 -10.79 1.20 -22.89
C PRO A 2 -10.50 2.67 -22.61
N THR A 3 -11.16 3.22 -21.59
CA THR A 3 -10.91 4.57 -21.08
C THR A 3 -9.44 4.70 -20.67
N SER A 4 -8.69 5.50 -21.42
CA SER A 4 -7.34 5.95 -21.04
C SER A 4 -7.44 6.69 -19.72
N GLN A 5 -7.11 5.99 -18.62
CA GLN A 5 -6.94 6.60 -17.32
C GLN A 5 -5.80 7.63 -17.43
N PRO A 6 -5.99 8.87 -16.95
CA PRO A 6 -4.98 9.91 -17.05
C PRO A 6 -3.65 9.49 -16.38
N PHE A 7 -2.54 9.64 -17.09
CA PHE A 7 -1.17 9.24 -16.71
C PHE A 7 -0.71 9.76 -15.32
N TRP A 8 -1.28 10.86 -14.83
CA TRP A 8 -0.93 11.54 -13.59
C TRP A 8 -1.70 11.12 -12.32
N THR A 9 -2.57 10.11 -12.35
CA THR A 9 -3.16 9.52 -11.12
C THR A 9 -2.46 8.22 -10.77
N PRO A 10 -1.27 8.26 -10.11
CA PRO A 10 -0.52 7.06 -9.76
C PRO A 10 -1.15 6.27 -8.61
N PHE A 11 -2.24 6.76 -8.00
CA PHE A 11 -2.91 6.07 -6.91
C PHE A 11 -4.41 6.03 -7.20
N ALA A 12 -4.96 4.82 -7.14
CA ALA A 12 -6.37 4.54 -7.35
C ALA A 12 -7.25 5.14 -6.24
N GLY A 13 -7.33 6.48 -6.13
CA GLY A 13 -8.22 7.20 -5.21
C GLY A 13 -8.23 6.69 -3.76
N LEU A 14 -7.12 6.13 -3.27
CA LEU A 14 -7.02 5.48 -1.97
C LEU A 14 -6.95 6.52 -0.85
N ARG A 15 -7.71 6.31 0.23
CA ARG A 15 -7.58 7.16 1.42
C ARG A 15 -6.31 6.79 2.17
N SER A 16 -5.70 7.77 2.84
CA SER A 16 -4.47 7.55 3.60
C SER A 16 -4.60 6.39 4.61
N VAL A 17 -5.75 6.22 5.27
CA VAL A 17 -5.99 5.12 6.21
C VAL A 17 -6.08 3.75 5.51
N GLU A 18 -6.56 3.69 4.27
CA GLU A 18 -6.69 2.46 3.48
C GLU A 18 -5.29 1.98 3.07
N ILE A 19 -4.46 2.90 2.58
CA ILE A 19 -3.08 2.60 2.17
C ILE A 19 -2.25 2.05 3.35
N ARG A 20 -2.34 2.65 4.55
CA ARG A 20 -1.54 2.18 5.71
C ARG A 20 -1.93 0.81 6.23
N HIS A 21 -3.17 0.39 5.98
CA HIS A 21 -3.67 -0.90 6.45
C HIS A 21 -3.72 -1.94 5.32
N LEU A 22 -3.13 -1.63 4.16
CA LEU A 22 -2.99 -2.59 3.08
C LEU A 22 -1.97 -3.66 3.50
N GLN A 23 -2.25 -4.91 3.15
CA GLN A 23 -1.40 -6.07 3.43
C GLN A 23 -1.10 -6.76 2.10
N TRP A 24 -0.06 -7.59 2.05
CA TRP A 24 0.31 -8.30 0.81
C TRP A 24 -0.83 -9.18 0.29
N GLN A 25 -1.60 -9.82 1.17
CA GLN A 25 -2.77 -10.63 0.79
C GLN A 25 -3.89 -9.85 0.08
N HIS A 26 -3.90 -8.52 0.19
CA HIS A 26 -4.91 -7.67 -0.44
C HIS A 26 -4.53 -7.25 -1.87
N ILE A 27 -3.33 -7.61 -2.35
CA ILE A 27 -2.82 -7.23 -3.67
C ILE A 27 -2.81 -8.48 -4.55
N ASP A 28 -3.61 -8.45 -5.61
CA ASP A 28 -3.61 -9.48 -6.64
C ASP A 28 -2.82 -9.00 -7.86
N PHE A 29 -1.57 -9.43 -7.95
CA PHE A 29 -0.68 -9.09 -9.06
C PHE A 29 -1.06 -9.80 -10.38
N ILE A 30 -1.85 -10.88 -10.30
CA ILE A 30 -2.29 -11.67 -11.46
C ILE A 30 -3.50 -10.98 -12.10
N ASN A 31 -4.53 -10.70 -11.29
CA ASN A 31 -5.74 -10.04 -11.76
C ASN A 31 -5.60 -8.52 -11.85
N GLY A 32 -4.51 -7.95 -11.33
CA GLY A 32 -4.28 -6.51 -11.35
C GLY A 32 -5.27 -5.77 -10.46
N THR A 33 -5.59 -6.31 -9.28
CA THR A 33 -6.59 -5.73 -8.38
C THR A 33 -6.07 -5.52 -6.96
N ILE A 34 -6.66 -4.55 -6.27
CA ILE A 34 -6.38 -4.24 -4.87
C ILE A 34 -7.70 -4.28 -4.09
N ASP A 35 -7.76 -5.14 -3.07
CA ASP A 35 -8.92 -5.30 -2.19
C ASP A 35 -8.80 -4.41 -0.94
N ILE A 36 -9.64 -3.38 -0.85
CA ILE A 36 -9.69 -2.54 0.34
C ILE A 36 -10.63 -3.18 1.36
N ARG A 37 -10.08 -3.82 2.39
CA ARG A 37 -10.90 -4.43 3.47
C ARG A 37 -11.15 -3.51 4.67
N ARG A 38 -10.20 -2.60 4.95
CA ARG A 38 -10.24 -1.72 6.13
C ARG A 38 -10.81 -0.36 5.75
N SER A 39 -12.10 -0.16 6.07
CA SER A 39 -12.74 1.14 5.98
C SER A 39 -13.56 1.46 7.23
N LYS A 40 -13.80 2.76 7.45
CA LYS A 40 -14.64 3.25 8.56
C LYS A 40 -16.10 2.85 8.38
N THR A 41 -16.54 2.59 7.14
CA THR A 41 -17.92 2.22 6.80
C THR A 41 -17.92 1.00 5.88
N ALA A 42 -18.98 0.18 5.93
CA ALA A 42 -19.13 -0.99 5.06
C ALA A 42 -19.04 -0.63 3.56
N ALA A 43 -19.52 0.55 3.18
CA ALA A 43 -19.46 1.09 1.82
C ALA A 43 -18.03 1.46 1.35
N GLY A 44 -17.04 1.49 2.23
CA GLY A 44 -15.67 1.78 1.85
C GLY A 44 -14.83 0.55 1.54
N ARG A 45 -15.40 -0.66 1.62
CA ARG A 45 -14.78 -1.86 1.06
C ARG A 45 -15.02 -1.89 -0.44
N ARG A 46 -13.97 -1.98 -1.22
CA ARG A 46 -14.05 -1.93 -2.68
C ARG A 46 -12.83 -2.58 -3.31
N LEU A 47 -13.04 -3.16 -4.48
CA LEU A 47 -11.99 -3.62 -5.37
C LEU A 47 -11.59 -2.47 -6.29
N LEU A 48 -10.29 -2.22 -6.39
CA LEU A 48 -9.74 -1.26 -7.32
C LEU A 48 -8.90 -1.98 -8.37
N SER A 49 -9.02 -1.55 -9.62
CA SER A 49 -8.09 -1.96 -10.66
C SER A 49 -6.76 -1.23 -10.47
N MET A 50 -5.67 -1.97 -10.61
CA MET A 50 -4.31 -1.51 -10.48
C MET A 50 -3.79 -1.01 -11.84
N ASN A 51 -3.32 0.24 -11.88
CA ASN A 51 -2.61 0.77 -13.04
C ASN A 51 -1.21 0.12 -13.16
N SER A 52 -0.59 0.11 -14.34
CA SER A 52 0.77 -0.38 -14.57
C SER A 52 1.79 0.28 -13.64
N ILE A 53 1.72 1.60 -13.46
CA ILE A 53 2.59 2.34 -12.53
C ILE A 53 2.40 1.86 -11.08
N CYS A 54 1.15 1.64 -10.65
CA CYS A 54 0.88 1.09 -9.32
C CYS A 54 1.50 -0.32 -9.18
N ARG A 55 1.37 -1.14 -10.23
CA ARG A 55 1.89 -2.50 -10.23
C ARG A 55 3.40 -2.52 -10.11
N ASP A 56 4.10 -1.73 -10.91
CA ASP A 56 5.56 -1.69 -10.92
C ASP A 56 6.11 -1.14 -9.60
N THR A 57 5.48 -0.11 -9.04
CA THR A 57 5.86 0.43 -7.72
C THR A 57 5.61 -0.58 -6.60
N LEU A 58 4.52 -1.35 -6.63
CA LEU A 58 4.27 -2.41 -5.65
C LEU A 58 5.24 -3.58 -5.77
N LEU A 59 5.68 -3.91 -6.98
CA LEU A 59 6.72 -4.93 -7.21
C LEU A 59 8.07 -4.49 -6.62
N GLN A 60 8.48 -3.25 -6.88
CA GLN A 60 9.70 -2.68 -6.27
C GLN A 60 9.62 -2.68 -4.74
N LEU A 61 8.47 -2.29 -4.17
CA LEU A 61 8.26 -2.36 -2.73
C LEU A 61 8.37 -3.78 -2.19
N ARG A 62 7.92 -4.79 -2.95
CA ARG A 62 8.00 -6.20 -2.55
C ARG A 62 9.44 -6.71 -2.55
N GLU A 63 10.24 -6.30 -3.52
CA GLU A 63 11.68 -6.60 -3.54
C GLU A 63 12.37 -6.04 -2.29
N GLN A 64 12.08 -4.78 -1.93
CA GLN A 64 12.62 -4.17 -0.71
C GLN A 64 12.12 -4.88 0.55
N ALA A 65 10.85 -5.28 0.60
CA ALA A 65 10.29 -6.04 1.72
C ALA A 65 10.93 -7.42 1.88
N THR A 66 11.40 -8.03 0.78
CA THR A 66 12.12 -9.31 0.82
C THR A 66 13.44 -9.18 1.57
N LEU A 67 14.15 -8.04 1.43
CA LEU A 67 15.41 -7.78 2.14
C LEU A 67 15.25 -7.73 3.67
N ILE A 68 14.04 -7.46 4.15
CA ILE A 68 13.71 -7.35 5.57
C ILE A 68 12.78 -8.46 6.07
N ASN A 69 12.60 -9.53 5.28
CA ASN A 69 11.69 -10.65 5.57
C ASN A 69 10.23 -10.23 5.89
N ALA A 70 9.75 -9.17 5.24
CA ALA A 70 8.43 -8.58 5.45
C ALA A 70 7.42 -8.95 4.35
N THR A 71 7.46 -10.19 3.85
CA THR A 71 6.68 -10.63 2.67
C THR A 71 5.51 -11.56 2.96
N ASP A 72 5.29 -11.95 4.23
CA ASP A 72 4.15 -12.77 4.60
C ASP A 72 2.80 -12.12 4.22
N PRO A 73 1.76 -12.91 3.87
CA PRO A 73 0.49 -12.37 3.39
C PRO A 73 -0.18 -11.37 4.36
N GLU A 74 -0.02 -11.59 5.67
CA GLU A 74 -0.58 -10.74 6.73
C GLU A 74 0.24 -9.49 7.01
N HIS A 75 1.48 -9.41 6.50
CA HIS A 75 2.34 -8.26 6.72
C HIS A 75 1.80 -7.02 6.00
N TYR A 76 1.94 -5.89 6.69
CA TYR A 76 1.54 -4.60 6.15
C TYR A 76 2.50 -4.17 5.04
N LEU A 77 1.93 -3.69 3.93
CA LEU A 77 2.68 -3.11 2.81
C LEU A 77 3.56 -1.93 3.28
N PHE A 78 3.03 -1.14 4.21
CA PHE A 78 3.73 -0.03 4.85
C PHE A 78 3.87 -0.32 6.35
N PRO A 79 4.97 -0.99 6.75
CA PRO A 79 5.18 -1.40 8.12
C PRO A 79 5.44 -0.20 9.04
N ALA A 80 5.19 -0.39 10.33
CA ALA A 80 5.58 0.59 11.34
C ALA A 80 7.11 0.56 11.51
N TYR A 81 7.72 1.72 11.68
CA TYR A 81 9.14 1.81 12.01
C TYR A 81 9.31 2.05 13.51
N VAL A 82 9.95 1.11 14.21
CA VAL A 82 10.12 1.11 15.66
C VAL A 82 11.57 0.76 15.98
N MET A 83 12.24 1.56 16.81
CA MET A 83 13.61 1.30 17.27
C MET A 83 14.61 0.97 16.14
N ASN A 84 14.54 1.73 15.05
CA ASN A 84 15.40 1.55 13.86
C ASN A 84 15.17 0.25 13.07
N GLN A 85 14.03 -0.41 13.28
CA GLN A 85 13.64 -1.62 12.56
C GLN A 85 12.19 -1.49 12.06
N ALA A 86 11.92 -2.09 10.90
CA ALA A 86 10.55 -2.20 10.39
C ALA A 86 9.85 -3.37 11.10
N ASP A 87 8.72 -3.09 11.74
CA ASP A 87 7.80 -4.09 12.31
C ASP A 87 6.66 -4.34 11.30
N PRO A 88 6.70 -5.45 10.54
CA PRO A 88 5.73 -5.74 9.49
C PRO A 88 4.36 -6.18 10.02
N THR A 89 4.26 -6.46 11.31
CA THR A 89 3.01 -6.85 11.98
C THR A 89 2.15 -5.65 12.38
N LYS A 90 2.69 -4.44 12.26
CA LYS A 90 1.99 -3.21 12.64
C LYS A 90 1.90 -2.23 11.46
N PRO A 91 0.75 -1.58 11.26
CA PRO A 91 0.62 -0.57 10.22
C PRO A 91 1.35 0.71 10.64
N MET A 92 1.87 1.43 9.65
CA MET A 92 2.42 2.76 9.86
C MET A 92 1.38 3.72 10.49
N LYS A 93 1.80 4.52 11.48
CA LYS A 93 0.87 5.40 12.24
C LYS A 93 0.56 6.71 11.51
N SER A 94 1.56 7.38 10.96
CA SER A 94 1.42 8.71 10.33
C SER A 94 2.56 9.00 9.36
N TRP A 95 2.23 9.39 8.13
CA TRP A 95 3.20 9.94 7.18
C TRP A 95 3.60 11.38 7.49
N ARG A 96 2.71 12.17 8.11
CA ARG A 96 2.96 13.58 8.41
C ARG A 96 4.17 13.74 9.34
N SER A 97 4.34 12.84 10.30
CA SER A 97 5.48 12.87 11.22
C SER A 97 6.78 12.52 10.50
N ALA A 98 6.78 11.44 9.70
CA ALA A 98 7.94 11.02 8.91
C ALA A 98 8.36 12.09 7.89
N TRP A 99 7.42 12.73 7.20
CA TRP A 99 7.74 13.80 6.25
C TRP A 99 8.36 15.03 6.93
N ARG A 100 7.90 15.38 8.13
CA ARG A 100 8.48 16.52 8.88
C ARG A 100 9.87 16.24 9.41
N SER A 101 10.19 15.00 9.78
CA SER A 101 11.53 14.65 10.24
C SER A 101 12.56 14.71 9.12
N ILE A 102 12.16 14.44 7.87
CA ILE A 102 13.04 14.54 6.68
C ILE A 102 13.34 16.00 6.31
N ARG A 103 12.48 16.94 6.68
CA ARG A 103 12.64 18.38 6.36
C ARG A 103 13.44 19.18 7.40
N LYS A 104 13.96 18.52 8.44
CA LYS A 104 14.89 19.13 9.40
C LYS A 104 16.31 18.78 9.01
#